data_AF-A0A967K029-F1
#
_entry.id   AF-A0A967K029-F1
#
_cell.length_a   1.000
_cell.length_b   1.000
_cell.length_c   1.000
_cell.angle_alpha   90.00
_cell.angle_beta   90.00
_cell.angle_gamma   90.00
#
_symmetry.space_group_name_H-M   'P 1'
#
loop_
_entity.id
_entity.type
_entity.pdbx_description
1 polymer ?
#
loop_
_entity_poly.entity_id
_entity_poly.type
_entity_poly.pdbx_seq_one_letter_code
_entity_poly.pdbx_strand_id
1 'polypeptide(L)'
;MGGGGGRGMRVATDPGDLPAALERCRSEAAAAFGNDAVYLEEFLPQAKHIEVQVVGDGRRVVHLGERECSAQRNHQKIVEIAPSPGLDPAVRDALCDAAVEIAQAAGYR
;
A
#
# COMPACT_ATOMS: atom_id res chain seq x y z
N MET A 1 -11.02 8.16 2.14
CA MET A 1 -9.99 7.77 1.15
C MET A 1 -9.30 9.04 0.69
N GLY A 2 -8.14 9.33 1.26
CA GLY A 2 -7.43 10.59 1.07
C GLY A 2 -6.01 10.44 1.61
N GLY A 3 -5.19 9.75 0.85
CA GLY A 3 -3.80 9.44 1.16
C GLY A 3 -3.15 8.85 -0.09
N GLY A 4 -1.98 9.36 -0.47
CA GLY A 4 -1.31 8.94 -1.70
C GLY A 4 0.05 9.60 -1.86
N GLY A 5 1.03 8.83 -2.36
CA GLY A 5 2.36 9.35 -2.70
C GLY A 5 3.27 9.65 -1.51
N GLY A 6 3.09 8.98 -0.36
CA GLY A 6 4.01 9.11 0.77
C GLY A 6 3.77 10.30 1.70
N ARG A 7 2.68 11.06 1.52
CA ARG A 7 2.35 12.24 2.35
C ARG A 7 1.28 11.90 3.39
N GLY A 8 1.33 12.56 4.56
CA GLY A 8 0.36 12.34 5.64
C GLY A 8 0.61 11.06 6.46
N MET A 9 1.81 10.48 6.39
CA MET A 9 2.21 9.32 7.18
C MET A 9 3.38 9.67 8.10
N ARG A 10 3.34 9.17 9.34
CA ARG A 10 4.41 9.31 10.34
C ARG A 10 4.52 8.04 11.16
N VAL A 11 5.75 7.64 11.43
CA VAL A 11 6.05 6.56 12.37
C VAL A 11 6.12 7.14 13.78
N ALA A 12 5.39 6.55 14.72
CA ALA A 12 5.53 6.81 16.15
C ALA A 12 6.14 5.55 16.79
N THR A 13 7.32 5.69 17.38
CA THR A 13 8.04 4.56 18.00
C THR A 13 7.82 4.51 19.51
N ASP A 14 7.41 5.62 20.12
CA ASP A 14 7.08 5.71 21.54
C ASP A 14 5.64 6.25 21.72
N PRO A 15 4.89 5.79 22.73
CA PRO A 15 3.57 6.34 23.06
C PRO A 15 3.56 7.87 23.21
N GLY A 16 4.65 8.48 23.69
CA GLY A 16 4.77 9.93 23.83
C GLY A 16 4.77 10.70 22.51
N ASP A 17 5.18 10.07 21.41
CA ASP A 17 5.25 10.70 20.07
C ASP A 17 3.88 10.80 19.40
N LEU A 18 2.95 9.92 19.79
CA LEU A 18 1.69 9.69 19.10
C LEU A 18 0.80 10.95 18.99
N PRO A 19 0.58 11.75 20.05
CA PRO A 19 -0.28 12.93 19.96
C PRO A 19 0.21 13.93 18.90
N ALA A 20 1.51 14.25 18.91
CA ALA A 20 2.11 15.18 17.96
C ALA A 20 2.20 14.61 16.54
N ALA A 21 2.31 13.28 16.38
CA ALA A 21 2.25 12.62 15.08
C ALA A 21 0.84 12.69 14.49
N LEU A 22 -0.19 12.39 15.30
CA LEU A 22 -1.60 12.43 14.88
C LEU A 22 -2.02 13.83 14.44
N GLU A 23 -1.74 14.86 15.22
CA GLU A 23 -2.10 16.24 14.89
C GLU A 23 -1.51 16.67 13.55
N ARG A 24 -0.22 16.37 13.32
CA ARG A 24 0.45 16.71 12.07
C ARG A 24 -0.10 15.92 10.88
N CYS A 25 -0.35 14.62 11.02
CA CYS A 25 -0.95 13.82 9.94
C CYS A 25 -2.36 14.31 9.58
N ARG A 26 -3.19 14.65 10.57
CA ARG A 26 -4.54 15.22 10.34
C ARG A 26 -4.47 16.55 9.59
N SER A 27 -3.58 17.45 10.04
CA SER A 27 -3.39 18.76 9.41
C SER A 27 -2.94 18.63 7.95
N GLU A 28 -1.97 17.76 7.66
CA GLU A 28 -1.51 17.49 6.29
C GLU A 28 -2.59 16.84 5.42
N ALA A 29 -3.34 15.87 5.98
CA ALA A 29 -4.42 15.21 5.24
C ALA A 29 -5.55 16.20 4.90
N ALA A 30 -5.94 17.06 5.85
CA ALA A 30 -6.91 18.13 5.63
C ALA A 30 -6.44 19.08 4.53
N ALA A 31 -5.18 19.53 4.59
CA ALA A 31 -4.62 20.47 3.62
C ALA A 31 -4.45 19.86 2.21
N ALA A 32 -4.07 18.58 2.12
CA ALA A 32 -3.77 17.93 0.84
C ALA A 32 -5.01 17.31 0.17
N PHE A 33 -5.96 16.79 0.96
CA PHE A 33 -7.08 15.98 0.47
C PHE A 33 -8.46 16.50 0.91
N GLY A 34 -8.53 17.58 1.70
CA GLY A 34 -9.79 18.11 2.22
C GLY A 34 -10.48 17.20 3.24
N ASN A 35 -9.77 16.21 3.78
CA ASN A 35 -10.27 15.23 4.73
C ASN A 35 -9.18 14.91 5.77
N ASP A 36 -9.49 15.10 7.06
CA ASP A 36 -8.56 14.92 8.17
C ASP A 36 -8.62 13.52 8.81
N ALA A 37 -9.40 12.59 8.25
CA ALA A 37 -9.50 11.24 8.75
C ALA A 37 -8.15 10.51 8.66
N VAL A 38 -7.70 9.97 9.80
CA VAL A 38 -6.48 9.18 9.94
C VAL A 38 -6.78 7.89 10.69
N TYR A 39 -5.98 6.86 10.44
CA TYR A 39 -6.02 5.60 11.15
C TYR A 39 -4.60 5.16 11.52
N LEU A 40 -4.49 4.12 12.36
CA LEU A 40 -3.20 3.59 12.82
C LEU A 40 -3.03 2.15 12.32
N GLU A 41 -1.81 1.81 11.96
CA GLU A 41 -1.37 0.47 11.56
C GLU A 41 -0.06 0.14 12.27
N GLU A 42 0.21 -1.16 12.41
CA GLU A 42 1.50 -1.63 12.89
C GLU A 42 2.61 -1.28 11.90
N PHE A 43 3.73 -0.75 12.39
CA PHE A 43 4.85 -0.37 11.54
C PHE A 43 5.82 -1.54 11.34
N LEU A 44 6.03 -1.94 10.08
CA LEU A 44 6.94 -3.02 9.70
C LEU A 44 8.22 -2.47 9.04
N PRO A 45 9.33 -2.28 9.79
CA PRO A 45 10.50 -1.53 9.31
C PRO A 45 11.30 -2.21 8.17
N GLN A 46 11.21 -3.53 8.03
CA GLN A 46 11.97 -4.31 7.04
C GLN A 46 11.05 -5.10 6.09
N ALA A 47 9.92 -4.50 5.71
CA ALA A 47 8.98 -5.11 4.78
C ALA A 47 9.39 -4.87 3.31
N LYS A 48 9.15 -5.87 2.46
CA LYS A 48 9.10 -5.67 1.01
C LYS A 48 7.77 -5.05 0.63
N HIS A 49 7.77 -4.15 -0.35
CA HIS A 49 6.54 -3.63 -0.93
C HIS A 49 6.23 -4.44 -2.19
N ILE A 50 5.30 -5.38 -2.09
CA ILE A 50 4.82 -6.21 -3.19
C ILE A 50 3.42 -5.77 -3.57
N GLU A 51 3.19 -5.55 -4.86
CA GLU A 51 1.87 -5.21 -5.39
C GLU A 51 1.50 -6.11 -6.57
N VAL A 52 0.23 -6.48 -6.68
CA VAL A 52 -0.28 -7.33 -7.76
C VAL A 52 -1.08 -6.47 -8.73
N GLN A 53 -0.78 -6.60 -10.02
CA GLN A 53 -1.56 -5.96 -11.06
C GLN A 53 -2.80 -6.79 -11.36
N VAL A 54 -4.00 -6.20 -11.25
CA VAL A 54 -5.26 -6.82 -11.66
C VAL A 54 -5.91 -6.05 -12.82
N VAL A 55 -6.69 -6.76 -13.64
CA VAL A 55 -7.53 -6.20 -14.71
C VAL A 55 -8.88 -6.89 -14.67
N GLY A 56 -9.96 -6.12 -14.68
CA GLY A 56 -11.33 -6.60 -14.76
C GLY A 56 -11.98 -6.19 -16.07
N ASP A 57 -12.99 -6.94 -16.54
CA ASP A 57 -13.88 -6.53 -17.63
C ASP A 57 -15.35 -6.40 -17.16
N GLY A 58 -15.58 -6.49 -15.85
CA GLY A 58 -16.89 -6.53 -15.22
C GLY A 58 -17.59 -7.90 -15.23
N ARG A 59 -16.97 -8.93 -15.81
CA ARG A 59 -17.41 -10.33 -15.73
C ARG A 59 -16.33 -11.22 -15.11
N ARG A 60 -15.07 -10.93 -15.39
CA ARG A 60 -13.91 -11.65 -14.92
C ARG A 60 -12.82 -10.67 -14.49
N VAL A 61 -12.08 -11.06 -13.46
CA VAL A 61 -10.82 -10.41 -13.08
C VAL A 61 -9.68 -11.40 -13.28
N VAL A 62 -8.55 -10.89 -13.77
CA VAL A 62 -7.28 -11.62 -13.90
C VAL A 62 -6.15 -10.80 -13.27
N HIS A 63 -5.05 -11.45 -12.88
CA HIS A 63 -3.82 -10.77 -12.52
C HIS A 63 -2.81 -10.79 -13.69
N LEU A 64 -1.93 -9.78 -13.74
CA LEU A 64 -0.79 -9.70 -14.68
C LEU A 64 0.55 -9.93 -13.94
N GLY A 65 0.49 -10.66 -12.84
CA GLY A 65 1.62 -10.88 -11.93
C GLY A 65 1.84 -9.72 -10.97
N GLU A 66 2.98 -9.76 -10.28
CA GLU A 66 3.36 -8.87 -9.20
C GLU A 66 4.59 -8.02 -9.53
N ARG A 67 4.73 -6.91 -8.80
CA ARG A 67 5.90 -6.02 -8.82
C ARG A 67 6.48 -5.89 -7.43
N GLU A 68 7.80 -5.83 -7.35
CA GLU A 68 8.51 -5.41 -6.16
C GLU A 68 8.87 -3.92 -6.27
N CYS A 69 8.30 -3.11 -5.39
CA CYS A 69 8.49 -1.66 -5.30
C CYS A 69 9.18 -1.26 -3.99
N SER A 70 9.96 -2.17 -3.39
CA SER A 70 10.64 -1.98 -2.09
C SER A 70 11.66 -0.84 -2.12
N ALA A 71 12.23 -0.52 -3.28
CA ALA A 71 13.21 0.55 -3.45
C ALA A 71 12.52 1.92 -3.43
N GLN A 72 12.43 2.50 -2.23
CA GLN A 72 11.72 3.75 -1.97
C GLN A 72 12.61 4.77 -1.27
N ARG A 73 12.32 6.06 -1.49
CA ARG A 73 12.88 7.16 -0.70
C ARG A 73 11.73 8.01 -0.18
N ASN A 74 11.67 8.24 1.13
CA ASN A 74 10.58 8.99 1.78
C ASN A 74 9.19 8.48 1.37
N HIS A 75 8.99 7.16 1.37
CA HIS A 75 7.74 6.48 0.98
C HIS A 75 7.29 6.73 -0.47
N GLN A 76 8.22 7.08 -1.36
CA GLN A 76 7.99 7.22 -2.79
C GLN A 76 8.80 6.17 -3.55
N LYS A 77 8.15 5.49 -4.51
CA LYS A 77 8.79 4.48 -5.36
C LYS A 77 9.88 5.12 -6.22
N ILE A 78 11.07 4.51 -6.23
CA ILE A 78 12.22 4.96 -7.03
C ILE A 78 12.56 3.93 -8.11
N VAL A 79 12.52 2.64 -7.77
CA VAL A 79 12.75 1.53 -8.69
C VAL A 79 11.67 0.48 -8.47
N GLU A 80 11.17 -0.08 -9.57
CA GLU A 80 10.17 -1.14 -9.58
C GLU A 80 10.65 -2.27 -10.49
N ILE A 81 10.54 -3.52 -10.02
CA ILE A 81 11.01 -4.71 -10.73
C ILE A 81 9.86 -5.71 -10.84
N ALA A 82 9.74 -6.37 -11.99
CA ALA A 82 8.72 -7.38 -12.24
C ALA A 82 9.32 -8.60 -12.98
N PRO A 83 9.09 -9.84 -12.51
CA PRO A 83 8.52 -10.20 -11.20
C PRO A 83 9.51 -9.93 -10.05
N SER A 84 9.09 -10.11 -8.79
CA SER A 84 10.02 -10.00 -7.64
C SER A 84 11.12 -11.07 -7.73
N PRO A 85 12.43 -10.72 -7.65
CA PRO A 85 13.51 -11.68 -7.83
C PRO A 85 13.69 -12.64 -6.64
N GLY A 86 13.15 -12.29 -5.47
CA GLY A 86 13.36 -13.04 -4.23
C GLY A 86 12.07 -13.31 -3.46
N LEU A 87 10.96 -13.47 -4.19
CA LEU A 87 9.69 -13.90 -3.62
C LEU A 87 9.52 -15.39 -3.87
N ASP A 88 9.17 -16.14 -2.83
CA ASP A 88 8.87 -17.56 -2.95
C ASP A 88 7.69 -17.76 -3.94
N PRO A 89 7.79 -18.69 -4.91
CA PRO A 89 6.71 -18.94 -5.87
C PRO A 89 5.36 -19.24 -5.23
N ALA A 90 5.31 -20.00 -4.13
CA ALA A 90 4.05 -20.31 -3.46
C ALA A 90 3.42 -19.07 -2.81
N VAL A 91 4.26 -18.16 -2.29
CA VAL A 91 3.79 -16.87 -1.76
C VAL A 91 3.32 -15.96 -2.89
N ARG A 92 4.01 -15.96 -4.04
CA ARG A 92 3.59 -15.20 -5.23
C ARG A 92 2.21 -15.64 -5.69
N ASP A 93 1.99 -16.94 -5.83
CA ASP A 93 0.72 -17.49 -6.30
C ASP A 93 -0.41 -17.12 -5.32
N ALA A 94 -0.17 -17.30 -4.01
CA ALA A 94 -1.13 -16.92 -2.97
C ALA A 94 -1.47 -15.41 -2.98
N LEU A 95 -0.48 -14.53 -3.20
CA LEU A 95 -0.71 -13.09 -3.33
C LEU A 95 -1.52 -12.75 -4.58
N CYS A 96 -1.22 -13.40 -5.70
CA CYS A 96 -1.94 -13.17 -6.95
C CYS A 96 -3.40 -13.63 -6.86
N ASP A 97 -3.63 -14.80 -6.28
CA ASP A 97 -4.97 -15.35 -6.06
C ASP A 97 -5.79 -14.46 -5.13
N ALA A 98 -5.20 -14.04 -3.99
CA ALA A 98 -5.86 -13.13 -3.07
C ALA A 98 -6.21 -11.78 -3.71
N ALA A 99 -5.34 -11.23 -4.54
CA ALA A 99 -5.61 -9.98 -5.26
C ALA A 99 -6.80 -10.12 -6.24
N VAL A 100 -6.89 -11.24 -6.95
CA VAL A 100 -8.02 -11.54 -7.83
C VAL A 100 -9.30 -11.69 -7.01
N GLU A 101 -9.26 -12.43 -5.90
CA GLU A 101 -10.42 -12.62 -5.01
C GLU A 101 -10.97 -11.28 -4.49
N ILE A 102 -10.09 -10.42 -3.97
CA ILE A 102 -10.46 -9.08 -3.47
C ILE A 102 -11.10 -8.25 -4.59
N ALA A 103 -10.48 -8.23 -5.78
CA ALA A 103 -10.97 -7.44 -6.91
C ALA A 103 -12.30 -7.98 -7.46
N GLN A 104 -12.51 -9.30 -7.48
CA GLN A 104 -13.78 -9.91 -7.84
C GLN A 104 -14.89 -9.56 -6.85
N ALA A 105 -14.61 -9.70 -5.55
CA ALA A 105 -15.56 -9.34 -4.49
C ALA A 105 -15.95 -7.85 -4.53
N ALA A 106 -15.02 -6.98 -4.93
CA ALA A 106 -15.26 -5.55 -5.13
C ALA A 106 -15.99 -5.22 -6.45
N GLY A 107 -16.20 -6.20 -7.34
CA GLY A 107 -16.81 -5.98 -8.65
C GLY A 107 -15.94 -5.11 -9.58
N TYR A 108 -14.61 -5.23 -9.46
CA TYR A 108 -13.63 -4.42 -10.20
C TYR A 108 -13.78 -4.57 -11.73
N ARG A 109 -13.69 -3.45 -12.45
CA ARG A 109 -13.88 -3.35 -13.91
C ARG A 109 -12.83 -2.45 -14.55
#